data_AF-A0A7K2ZSS6-F1
#
_entry.id   AF-A0A7K2ZSS6-F1
#
_cell.length_a   1.000
_cell.length_b   1.000
_cell.length_c   1.000
_cell.angle_alpha   90.00
_cell.angle_beta   90.00
_cell.angle_gamma   90.00
#
_symmetry.space_group_name_H-M   'P 1'
#
loop_
_entity.id
_entity.type
_entity.pdbx_description
1 polymer ?
#
loop_
_entity_poly.entity_id
_entity_poly.type
_entity_poly.pdbx_seq_one_letter_code
_entity_poly.pdbx_strand_id
1 'polypeptide(L)' 'AGTAWTTTAAALLEEVLRPAVRGMTAEAVAEVEETVGRTGSSGRANAFRDWNRSRALGRLGRRIAGRVRRG' A
#
# COMPACT_ATOMS: atom_id res chain seq x y z
N ALA A 1 6.62 -15.75 3.15
CA ALA A 1 5.16 -15.84 3.41
C ALA A 1 4.46 -16.53 2.24
N GLY A 2 3.48 -17.41 2.54
CA GLY A 2 2.78 -18.22 1.54
C GLY A 2 1.61 -17.51 0.84
N THR A 3 0.89 -18.24 -0.02
CA THR A 3 -0.22 -17.72 -0.83
C THR A 3 -1.35 -17.12 0.02
N ALA A 4 -1.70 -17.76 1.15
CA ALA A 4 -2.74 -17.28 2.05
C ALA A 4 -2.47 -15.85 2.55
N TRP A 5 -1.23 -15.58 2.98
CA TRP A 5 -0.84 -14.23 3.42
C TRP A 5 -0.96 -13.20 2.30
N THR A 6 -0.57 -13.56 1.08
CA THR A 6 -0.66 -12.65 -0.08
C THR A 6 -2.12 -12.27 -0.37
N THR A 7 -3.03 -13.25 -0.33
CA THR A 7 -4.47 -13.03 -0.52
C THR A 7 -5.04 -12.16 0.60
N THR A 8 -4.75 -12.48 1.87
CA THR A 8 -5.24 -11.69 3.01
C THR A 8 -4.73 -10.26 2.97
N ALA A 9 -3.44 -10.05 2.67
CA ALA A 9 -2.88 -8.70 2.56
C ALA A 9 -3.49 -7.88 1.42
N ALA A 10 -3.80 -8.51 0.28
CA ALA A 10 -4.50 -7.85 -0.81
C ALA A 10 -5.93 -7.42 -0.41
N ALA A 11 -6.67 -8.30 0.27
CA ALA A 11 -8.01 -7.99 0.76
C ALA A 11 -7.99 -6.83 1.78
N LEU A 12 -7.07 -6.83 2.75
CA LEU A 12 -6.94 -5.74 3.72
C LEU A 12 -6.63 -4.39 3.07
N LEU A 13 -5.81 -4.37 2.02
CA LEU A 13 -5.55 -3.14 1.28
C LEU A 13 -6.83 -2.60 0.64
N GLU A 14 -7.54 -3.42 -0.12
CA GLU A 14 -8.69 -2.94 -0.90
C GLU A 14 -9.94 -2.67 -0.06
N GLU A 15 -10.22 -3.53 0.92
CA GLU A 15 -11.49 -3.49 1.65
C GLU A 15 -11.42 -2.58 2.88
N VAL A 16 -10.23 -2.37 3.44
CA VAL A 16 -10.07 -1.60 4.69
C VAL A 16 -9.27 -0.33 4.43
N LEU A 17 -8.06 -0.46 3.88
CA LEU A 17 -7.17 0.69 3.79
C LEU A 17 -7.61 1.67 2.68
N ARG A 18 -8.07 1.18 1.54
CA ARG A 18 -8.48 2.03 0.41
C ARG A 18 -9.70 2.91 0.76
N PRO A 19 -10.79 2.39 1.36
CA PRO A 19 -11.90 3.24 1.77
C PRO A 19 -11.49 4.29 2.79
N ALA A 20 -10.63 3.93 3.76
CA ALA A 20 -10.11 4.87 4.74
C ALA A 20 -9.35 6.02 4.07
N VAL A 21 -8.40 5.71 3.18
CA VAL A 21 -7.61 6.73 2.45
C VAL A 21 -8.47 7.57 1.51
N ARG A 22 -9.50 6.98 0.89
CA ARG A 22 -10.43 7.71 0.00
C ARG A 22 -11.37 8.66 0.75
N GLY A 23 -11.59 8.44 2.05
CA GLY A 23 -12.31 9.36 2.92
C GLY A 23 -11.46 10.51 3.46
N MET A 24 -10.15 10.50 3.25
CA MET A 24 -9.24 11.55 3.73
C MET A 24 -9.21 12.76 2.78
N THR A 25 -8.87 13.93 3.32
CA THR A 25 -8.57 15.10 2.50
C THR A 25 -7.23 14.93 1.76
N ALA A 26 -7.01 15.73 0.73
CA ALA A 26 -5.77 15.66 -0.06
C ALA A 26 -4.53 15.95 0.80
N GLU A 27 -4.64 16.86 1.77
CA GLU A 27 -3.58 17.24 2.70
C GLU A 27 -3.21 16.06 3.62
N ALA A 28 -4.23 15.39 4.18
CA ALA A 28 -4.00 14.24 5.04
C ALA A 28 -3.40 13.05 4.28
N VAL A 29 -3.77 12.86 3.00
CA VAL A 29 -3.12 11.86 2.13
C VAL A 29 -1.66 12.23 1.86
N ALA A 30 -1.35 13.51 1.63
CA ALA A 30 0.02 13.97 1.43
C ALA A 30 0.90 13.75 2.67
N GLU A 31 0.36 13.97 3.88
CA GLU A 31 1.05 13.69 5.14
C GLU A 31 1.38 12.20 5.31
N VAL A 32 0.45 11.32 4.92
CA VAL A 32 0.69 9.86 4.90
C VAL A 32 1.81 9.51 3.91
N GLU A 33 1.79 10.08 2.70
CA GLU A 33 2.86 9.87 1.71
C GLU A 33 4.23 10.30 2.22
N GLU A 34 4.30 11.47 2.85
CA GLU A 34 5.53 12.02 3.42
C GLU A 34 6.03 11.15 4.59
N THR A 35 5.12 10.73 5.48
CA THR A 35 5.45 9.87 6.62
C THR A 35 5.93 8.50 6.15
N VAL A 36 5.32 7.91 5.13
CA VAL A 36 5.79 6.67 4.51
C VAL A 36 7.16 6.87 3.84
N GLY A 37 7.40 8.05 3.27
CA GLY A 37 8.70 8.43 2.71
C GLY A 37 9.80 8.57 3.76
N ARG A 38 9.48 9.14 4.93
CA ARG A 38 10.41 9.32 6.06
C ARG A 38 10.70 8.03 6.83
N THR A 39 9.67 7.22 7.09
CA THR A 39 9.77 5.99 7.92
C THR A 39 10.08 4.74 7.11
N GLY A 40 9.84 4.77 5.81
CA GLY A 40 10.08 3.67 4.89
C GLY A 40 11.15 3.98 3.86
N SER A 41 11.32 3.06 2.90
CA SER A 41 12.06 3.36 1.67
C SER A 41 11.29 4.34 0.81
N SER A 42 11.95 5.28 0.11
CA SER A 42 11.34 6.15 -0.91
C SER A 42 10.45 5.40 -1.92
N GLY A 43 10.82 4.16 -2.27
CA GLY A 43 10.02 3.28 -3.13
C GLY A 43 8.67 2.82 -2.54
N ARG A 44 8.45 2.96 -1.23
CA ARG A 44 7.19 2.61 -0.54
C ARG A 44 6.16 3.73 -0.67
N ALA A 45 6.59 5.00 -0.62
CA ALA A 45 5.72 6.15 -0.86
C ALA A 45 5.20 6.16 -2.30
N ASN A 46 6.09 5.92 -3.28
CA ASN A 46 5.68 5.79 -4.68
C ASN A 46 4.71 4.61 -4.90
N ALA A 47 4.98 3.47 -4.25
CA ALA A 47 4.09 2.32 -4.35
C ALA A 47 2.71 2.62 -3.74
N PHE A 48 2.64 3.28 -2.58
CA PHE A 48 1.39 3.74 -1.99
C PHE A 48 0.62 4.67 -2.93
N ARG A 49 1.28 5.67 -3.52
CA ARG A 49 0.66 6.62 -4.47
C ARG A 49 0.11 5.90 -5.71
N ASP A 50 0.88 4.98 -6.28
CA ASP A 50 0.46 4.16 -7.43
C ASP A 50 -0.78 3.33 -7.09
N TRP A 51 -0.80 2.70 -5.91
CA TRP A 51 -1.93 1.89 -5.45
C TRP A 51 -3.16 2.72 -5.15
N ASN A 52 -3.02 3.89 -4.51
CA ASN A 52 -4.16 4.75 -4.20
C ASN A 52 -4.79 5.29 -5.49
N ARG A 53 -3.99 5.63 -6.50
CA ARG A 53 -4.45 6.16 -7.79
C ARG A 53 -4.98 5.08 -8.75
N SER A 54 -4.44 3.87 -8.70
CA SER A 54 -4.81 2.76 -9.59
C SER A 54 -6.12 2.08 -9.15
N ARG A 55 -7.04 1.83 -10.09
CA ARG A 55 -8.20 0.93 -9.86
C ARG A 55 -7.80 -0.56 -9.86
N ALA A 56 -6.60 -0.90 -10.30
CA ALA A 56 -6.15 -2.27 -10.49
C ALA A 56 -5.15 -2.70 -9.40
N LEU A 57 -5.59 -3.68 -8.61
CA LEU A 57 -4.94 -4.45 -7.53
C LEU A 57 -3.54 -5.04 -7.80
N GLY A 58 -2.95 -4.87 -8.98
CA GLY A 58 -1.88 -5.76 -9.46
C GLY A 58 -0.46 -5.53 -8.90
N ARG A 59 -0.07 -4.29 -8.56
CA ARG A 59 1.35 -3.98 -8.26
C ARG A 59 1.72 -3.95 -6.77
N LEU A 60 0.80 -3.57 -5.88
CA LEU A 60 1.15 -3.42 -4.46
C LEU A 60 1.20 -4.77 -3.72
N GLY A 61 0.23 -5.65 -3.96
CA GLY A 61 0.18 -7.00 -3.37
C GLY A 61 1.44 -7.80 -3.70
N ARG A 62 1.95 -7.71 -4.93
CA ARG A 62 3.19 -8.38 -5.36
C ARG A 62 4.46 -7.76 -4.74
N ARG A 63 4.52 -6.43 -4.54
CA ARG A 63 5.68 -5.77 -3.90
C ARG A 63 5.73 -5.96 -2.39
N ILE A 64 4.58 -5.96 -1.72
CA ILE A 64 4.51 -6.22 -0.27
C ILE A 64 4.78 -7.70 0.01
N ALA A 65 4.15 -8.63 -0.72
CA ALA A 65 4.44 -10.07 -0.60
C ALA A 65 5.88 -10.42 -0.99
N GLY A 66 6.43 -9.76 -2.02
CA GLY A 66 7.81 -9.97 -2.47
C GLY A 66 8.87 -9.52 -1.46
N ARG A 67 8.56 -8.57 -0.57
CA ARG A 67 9.51 -8.07 0.44
C ARG A 67 9.49 -8.91 1.74
N VAL A 68 8.39 -9.60 2.05
CA VAL A 68 8.32 -10.55 3.20
C VAL A 68 9.10 -11.85 2.93
N ARG A 69 9.65 -12.07 1.73
CA ARG A 69 10.51 -13.23 1.41
C ARG A 69 12.01 -12.96 1.61
N ARG A 70 12.43 -11.72 1.90
CA ARG A 70 13.81 -11.38 2.26
C ARG A 70 13.85 -10.88 3.70
N GLY A 71 13.74 -11.83 4.61
CA GLY A 71 13.75 -11.67 6.06
C GLY A 71 13.64 -13.06 6.65
#